data_AF-A0A7C4FAS9-F1
#
_entry.id   AF-A0A7C4FAS9-F1
#
_cell.length_a   1.000
_cell.length_b   1.000
_cell.length_c   1.000
_cell.angle_alpha   90.00
_cell.angle_beta   90.00
_cell.angle_gamma   90.00
#
_symmetry.space_group_name_H-M   'P 1'
#
loop_
_entity.id
_entity.type
_entity.pdbx_description
1 polymer ?
#
loop_
_entity_poly.entity_id
_entity_poly.type
_entity_poly.pdbx_seq_one_letter_code
_entity_poly.pdbx_strand_id
1 'polypeptide(L)'
;MERFNLRTIQNIVFKGTTTVGVVCEDGIILAADKRATAGYYIASKRVKKIFKIDEHIAGTMAGGVADAQHFLEAIKYMASLYKYNNKRPISVRSAATLASNILFNMRPYVFLVESIIAGVDDYGPSMYSIDFFGTV
;
A
#
# COMPACT_ATOMS: atom_id res chain seq x y z
N MET A 1 14.31 -27.69 -11.11
CA MET A 1 14.15 -26.48 -10.29
C MET A 1 13.65 -25.40 -11.23
N GLU A 2 12.33 -25.18 -11.30
CA GLU A 2 11.75 -24.15 -12.18
C GLU A 2 12.40 -22.80 -11.90
N ARG A 3 12.83 -22.10 -12.95
CA ARG A 3 13.36 -20.75 -12.81
C ARG A 3 12.27 -19.89 -12.18
N PHE A 4 12.59 -19.23 -11.07
CA PHE A 4 11.80 -18.14 -10.47
C PHE A 4 11.44 -17.13 -11.58
N ASN A 5 10.22 -17.20 -12.09
CA ASN A 5 9.75 -16.35 -13.19
C ASN A 5 8.80 -15.29 -12.60
N LEU A 6 9.17 -14.02 -12.76
CA LEU A 6 8.39 -12.87 -12.30
C LEU A 6 6.95 -12.89 -12.85
N ARG A 7 6.73 -13.38 -14.07
CA ARG A 7 5.38 -13.51 -14.65
C ARG A 7 4.54 -14.56 -13.93
N THR A 8 5.15 -15.63 -13.44
CA THR A 8 4.44 -16.67 -12.67
C THR A 8 4.02 -16.12 -11.31
N ILE A 9 4.92 -15.40 -10.64
CA ILE A 9 4.65 -14.75 -9.35
C ILE A 9 3.53 -13.72 -9.48
N GLN A 10 3.61 -12.85 -10.50
CA GLN A 10 2.61 -11.83 -10.73
C GLN A 10 1.22 -12.45 -10.97
N ASN A 11 1.16 -13.54 -11.74
CA ASN A 11 -0.07 -14.28 -12.01
C ASN A 11 -0.65 -15.02 -10.80
N ILE A 12 0.15 -15.34 -9.79
CA ILE A 12 -0.30 -16.06 -8.58
C ILE A 12 -0.73 -15.07 -7.50
N VAL A 13 -0.01 -13.97 -7.34
CA VAL A 13 -0.11 -13.09 -6.17
C VAL A 13 -1.06 -11.91 -6.39
N PHE A 14 -1.18 -11.40 -7.62
CA PHE A 14 -2.08 -10.28 -7.92
C PHE A 14 -3.47 -10.71 -8.42
N LYS A 15 -3.81 -12.00 -8.36
CA LYS A 15 -5.17 -12.45 -8.67
C LYS A 15 -6.08 -12.29 -7.46
N GLY A 16 -7.18 -11.56 -7.65
CA GLY A 16 -8.35 -11.63 -6.79
C GLY A 16 -8.50 -10.52 -5.75
N THR A 17 -7.53 -9.60 -5.64
CA THR A 17 -7.67 -8.35 -4.89
C THR A 17 -7.87 -7.18 -5.84
N THR A 18 -8.85 -6.33 -5.55
CA THR A 18 -9.09 -5.10 -6.29
C THR A 18 -9.19 -3.95 -5.32
N THR A 19 -8.33 -2.95 -5.51
CA THR A 19 -8.35 -1.67 -4.81
C THR A 19 -8.53 -0.56 -5.84
N VAL A 20 -9.28 0.48 -5.49
CA VAL A 20 -9.58 1.62 -6.36
C VAL A 20 -9.52 2.88 -5.52
N GLY A 21 -8.99 3.95 -6.10
CA GLY A 21 -9.04 5.29 -5.53
C GLY A 21 -9.59 6.29 -6.53
N VAL A 22 -10.35 7.27 -6.05
CA VAL A 22 -10.86 8.40 -6.82
C VAL A 22 -10.51 9.68 -6.09
N VAL A 23 -9.84 10.60 -6.80
CA VAL A 23 -9.60 11.96 -6.31
C VAL A 23 -10.79 12.82 -6.70
N CYS A 24 -11.37 13.49 -5.71
CA CYS A 24 -12.45 14.46 -5.85
C CYS A 24 -11.92 15.87 -5.56
N GLU A 25 -12.74 16.89 -5.76
CA GLU A 25 -12.38 18.29 -5.50
C GLU A 25 -11.93 18.52 -4.04
N ASP A 26 -12.72 18.02 -3.07
CA ASP A 26 -12.48 18.24 -1.64
C ASP A 26 -11.98 16.99 -0.89
N GLY A 27 -11.61 15.92 -1.59
CA GLY A 27 -11.21 14.70 -0.90
C GLY A 27 -10.92 13.51 -1.78
N ILE A 28 -10.82 12.34 -1.15
CA ILE A 28 -10.45 11.09 -1.81
C ILE A 28 -11.35 9.97 -1.32
N ILE A 29 -11.77 9.12 -2.25
CA ILE A 29 -12.49 7.88 -1.95
C ILE A 29 -11.55 6.72 -2.23
N LEU A 30 -11.37 5.84 -1.25
CA LEU A 30 -10.72 4.53 -1.42
C LEU A 30 -11.76 3.43 -1.26
N ALA A 31 -11.73 2.46 -2.16
CA ALA A 31 -12.56 1.26 -2.12
C ALA A 31 -11.69 0.03 -2.35
N ALA A 32 -12.03 -1.07 -1.68
CA ALA A 32 -11.35 -2.34 -1.89
C ALA A 32 -12.32 -3.51 -1.68
N ASP A 33 -12.10 -4.60 -2.41
CA ASP A 33 -12.77 -5.85 -2.13
C ASP A 33 -12.34 -6.41 -0.75
N LYS A 34 -13.16 -7.28 -0.15
CA LYS A 34 -12.94 -7.79 1.21
C LYS A 34 -12.52 -9.25 1.27
N ARG A 35 -12.26 -9.88 0.13
CA ARG A 35 -12.00 -11.32 0.04
C ARG A 35 -10.51 -11.60 0.15
N ALA A 36 -10.13 -12.60 0.93
CA ALA A 36 -8.81 -13.22 0.90
C ALA A 36 -8.93 -14.70 0.57
N THR A 37 -8.08 -15.17 -0.33
CA THR A 37 -8.09 -16.53 -0.86
C THR A 37 -6.74 -17.20 -0.66
N ALA A 38 -6.76 -18.50 -0.40
CA ALA A 38 -5.58 -19.37 -0.41
C ALA A 38 -5.80 -20.42 -1.52
N GLY A 39 -5.28 -20.14 -2.72
CA GLY A 39 -5.63 -20.92 -3.91
C GLY A 39 -7.13 -20.87 -4.20
N TYR A 40 -7.78 -22.02 -4.24
CA TYR A 40 -9.22 -22.16 -4.49
C TYR A 40 -10.09 -21.97 -3.23
N TYR A 41 -9.48 -21.79 -2.06
CA TYR A 41 -10.19 -21.64 -0.79
C TYR A 41 -10.38 -20.17 -0.41
N ILE A 42 -11.60 -19.77 -0.02
CA ILE A 42 -11.85 -18.42 0.53
C ILE A 42 -11.54 -18.45 2.02
N ALA A 43 -10.35 -17.97 2.39
CA ALA A 43 -9.91 -17.88 3.77
C ALA A 43 -10.70 -16.85 4.59
N SER A 44 -11.11 -15.74 3.95
CA SER A 44 -11.96 -14.74 4.60
C SER A 44 -12.74 -13.91 3.58
N LYS A 45 -13.93 -13.45 3.98
CA LYS A 45 -14.79 -12.52 3.22
C LYS A 45 -14.83 -11.11 3.82
N ARG A 46 -14.08 -10.86 4.90
CA ARG A 46 -14.15 -9.62 5.70
C ARG A 46 -12.79 -9.00 5.98
N VAL A 47 -11.83 -9.17 5.07
CA VAL A 47 -10.50 -8.55 5.21
C VAL A 47 -10.60 -7.05 5.00
N LYS A 48 -9.96 -6.28 5.89
CA LYS A 48 -9.77 -4.84 5.72
C LYS A 48 -8.51 -4.63 4.86
N LYS A 49 -8.69 -4.10 3.66
CA LYS A 49 -7.59 -3.80 2.72
C LYS A 49 -7.30 -2.30 2.60
N ILE A 50 -8.02 -1.47 3.34
CA ILE A 50 -7.73 -0.05 3.49
C ILE A 50 -7.18 0.12 4.90
N PHE A 51 -5.99 0.69 4.97
CA PHE A 51 -5.19 0.80 6.19
C PHE A 51 -4.94 2.27 6.49
N LYS A 52 -5.17 2.67 7.75
CA LYS A 52 -4.95 4.05 8.19
C LYS A 52 -3.47 4.24 8.54
N ILE A 53 -2.80 5.17 7.86
CA ILE A 53 -1.38 5.50 8.06
C ILE A 53 -1.24 6.66 9.06
N ASP A 54 -2.01 7.74 8.86
CA ASP A 54 -2.16 8.85 9.81
C ASP A 54 -3.64 9.30 9.77
N GLU A 55 -4.02 10.33 10.52
CA GLU A 55 -5.38 10.89 10.50
C GLU A 55 -5.82 11.34 9.10
N HIS A 56 -4.87 11.80 8.28
CA HIS A 56 -5.10 12.38 6.97
C HIS A 56 -4.57 11.53 5.79
N ILE A 57 -4.03 10.33 6.06
CA ILE A 57 -3.43 9.45 5.05
C ILE A 57 -3.90 8.00 5.24
N ALA A 58 -4.28 7.36 4.15
CA ALA A 58 -4.59 5.93 4.08
C ALA A 58 -3.82 5.23 2.95
N GLY A 59 -3.56 3.94 3.14
CA GLY A 59 -2.94 3.05 2.17
C GLY A 59 -3.87 1.89 1.80
N THR A 60 -3.77 1.36 0.59
CA THR A 60 -4.47 0.12 0.21
C THR A 60 -3.54 -1.09 0.22
N MET A 61 -4.11 -2.28 0.33
CA MET A 61 -3.36 -3.53 0.41
C MET A 61 -3.70 -4.45 -0.77
N ALA A 62 -2.75 -4.67 -1.69
CA ALA A 62 -2.84 -5.68 -2.72
C ALA A 62 -1.54 -6.51 -2.80
N GLY A 63 -1.68 -7.79 -3.19
CA GLY A 63 -0.59 -8.76 -3.21
C GLY A 63 -0.53 -9.63 -1.95
N GLY A 64 0.69 -9.98 -1.52
CA GLY A 64 0.95 -10.83 -0.36
C GLY A 64 0.49 -10.16 0.93
N VAL A 65 -0.41 -10.80 1.69
CA VAL A 65 -1.02 -10.19 2.88
C VAL A 65 0.02 -9.83 3.94
N ALA A 66 0.96 -10.74 4.24
CA ALA A 66 1.98 -10.51 5.25
C ALA A 66 2.93 -9.37 4.87
N ASP A 67 3.44 -9.38 3.63
CA ASP A 67 4.32 -8.34 3.08
C ASP A 67 3.64 -6.98 3.13
N ALA A 68 2.39 -6.91 2.69
CA ALA A 68 1.66 -5.66 2.58
C ALA A 68 1.28 -5.09 3.96
N GLN A 69 0.97 -5.94 4.94
CA GLN A 69 0.79 -5.52 6.33
C GLN A 69 2.07 -4.97 6.92
N HIS A 70 3.19 -5.70 6.77
CA HIS A 70 4.49 -5.25 7.27
C HIS A 70 4.90 -3.91 6.65
N PHE A 71 4.73 -3.79 5.33
CA PHE A 71 5.00 -2.58 4.58
C PHE A 71 4.17 -1.37 5.08
N LEU A 72 2.86 -1.52 5.21
CA LEU A 72 1.97 -0.44 5.66
C LEU A 72 2.21 -0.04 7.12
N GLU A 73 2.52 -1.00 8.00
CA GLU A 73 2.92 -0.72 9.38
C GLU A 73 4.25 0.05 9.45
N ALA A 74 5.23 -0.29 8.60
CA ALA A 74 6.50 0.43 8.54
C ALA A 74 6.30 1.90 8.11
N ILE A 75 5.43 2.16 7.11
CA ILE A 75 5.10 3.52 6.69
C ILE A 75 4.42 4.29 7.83
N LYS A 76 3.44 3.67 8.52
CA LYS A 76 2.74 4.26 9.65
C LYS A 76 3.68 4.62 10.80
N TYR A 77 4.60 3.71 11.14
CA TYR A 77 5.61 3.96 12.17
C TYR A 77 6.48 5.17 11.83
N MET A 78 7.02 5.19 10.62
CA MET A 78 7.89 6.27 10.13
C MET A 78 7.14 7.61 10.01
N ALA A 79 5.89 7.62 9.57
CA ALA A 79 5.02 8.80 9.56
C ALA A 79 4.78 9.34 10.98
N SER A 80 4.52 8.46 11.94
CA SER A 80 4.34 8.82 13.35
C SER A 80 5.62 9.41 13.95
N LEU A 81 6.78 8.80 13.65
CA LEU A 81 8.09 9.30 14.09
C LEU A 81 8.40 10.67 13.47
N TYR A 82 8.11 10.85 12.18
CA TYR A 82 8.24 12.15 11.51
C TYR A 82 7.41 13.22 12.21
N LYS A 83 6.13 12.92 12.51
CA LYS A 83 5.23 13.83 13.21
C LYS A 83 5.73 14.18 14.60
N TYR A 84 6.23 13.20 15.34
CA TYR A 84 6.79 13.40 16.66
C TYR A 84 8.01 14.34 16.66
N ASN A 85 8.93 14.13 15.71
CA ASN A 85 10.18 14.88 15.61
C ASN A 85 9.97 16.30 15.06
N ASN A 86 9.14 16.46 14.04
CA ASN A 86 8.95 17.73 13.33
C ASN A 86 7.77 18.55 13.87
N LYS A 87 6.99 18.01 14.81
CA LYS A 87 5.76 18.61 15.35
C LYS A 87 4.71 18.97 14.28
N ARG A 88 4.79 18.32 13.12
CA ARG A 88 3.85 18.46 12.01
C ARG A 88 3.68 17.14 11.27
N PRO A 89 2.48 16.82 10.77
CA PRO A 89 2.26 15.59 10.00
C PRO A 89 3.14 15.55 8.74
N ILE A 90 3.43 14.32 8.27
CA ILE A 90 4.08 14.11 6.98
C ILE A 90 3.10 14.45 5.84
N SER A 91 3.58 15.04 4.74
CA SER A 91 2.74 15.24 3.55
C SER A 91 2.44 13.91 2.85
N VAL A 92 1.35 13.86 2.09
CA VAL A 92 0.94 12.67 1.33
C VAL A 92 2.02 12.29 0.32
N ARG A 93 2.58 13.28 -0.39
CA ARG A 93 3.70 13.09 -1.31
C ARG A 93 4.92 12.48 -0.61
N SER A 94 5.30 13.00 0.56
CA SER A 94 6.45 12.48 1.30
C SER A 94 6.20 11.06 1.84
N ALA A 95 4.97 10.74 2.24
CA ALA A 95 4.58 9.38 2.60
C ALA A 95 4.69 8.42 1.41
N ALA A 96 4.29 8.85 0.20
CA ALA A 96 4.44 8.07 -1.03
C ALA A 96 5.92 7.86 -1.40
N THR A 97 6.76 8.89 -1.29
CA THR A 97 8.21 8.77 -1.51
C THR A 97 8.86 7.82 -0.49
N LEU A 98 8.45 7.90 0.78
CA LEU A 98 8.90 6.97 1.81
C LEU A 98 8.50 5.52 1.46
N ALA A 99 7.24 5.31 1.06
CA ALA A 99 6.72 4.02 0.64
C ALA A 99 7.53 3.42 -0.53
N SER A 100 7.78 4.23 -1.56
CA SER A 100 8.64 3.90 -2.70
C SER A 100 10.04 3.48 -2.26
N ASN A 101 10.69 4.29 -1.41
CA ASN A 101 12.03 3.99 -0.93
C ASN A 101 12.07 2.69 -0.12
N ILE A 102 11.04 2.39 0.69
CA ILE A 102 10.97 1.13 1.43
C ILE A 102 10.95 -0.05 0.44
N LEU A 103 10.05 -0.06 -0.54
CA LEU A 103 9.96 -1.18 -1.50
C LEU A 103 11.19 -1.27 -2.40
N PHE A 104 11.75 -0.15 -2.83
CA PHE A 104 12.99 -0.10 -3.61
C PHE A 104 14.16 -0.74 -2.86
N ASN A 105 14.26 -0.53 -1.54
CA ASN A 105 15.28 -1.17 -0.70
C ASN A 105 14.97 -2.65 -0.42
N MET A 106 13.71 -3.06 -0.47
CA MET A 106 13.28 -4.45 -0.26
C MET A 106 13.35 -5.34 -1.50
N ARG A 107 13.80 -4.82 -2.66
CA ARG A 107 13.95 -5.62 -3.90
C ARG A 107 14.74 -6.92 -3.75
N PRO A 108 15.81 -7.03 -2.94
CA PRO A 108 16.48 -8.32 -2.70
C PRO A 108 15.59 -9.37 -2.02
N TYR A 109 14.57 -8.96 -1.28
CA TYR A 109 13.64 -9.82 -0.53
C TYR A 109 12.29 -10.00 -1.23
N VAL A 110 12.02 -9.22 -2.29
CA VAL A 110 10.83 -9.32 -3.17
C VAL A 110 9.51 -9.27 -2.39
N PHE A 111 9.21 -8.12 -1.80
CA PHE A 111 7.90 -7.89 -1.18
C PHE A 111 6.86 -7.72 -2.27
N LEU A 112 5.91 -8.65 -2.35
CA LEU A 112 4.92 -8.64 -3.43
C LEU A 112 3.72 -7.79 -3.03
N VAL A 113 3.90 -6.48 -3.10
CA VAL A 113 2.94 -5.49 -2.63
C VAL A 113 2.67 -4.45 -3.72
N GLU A 114 1.39 -4.19 -3.95
CA GLU A 114 0.93 -2.99 -4.64
C GLU A 114 0.03 -2.21 -3.68
N SER A 115 0.22 -0.90 -3.62
CA SER A 115 -0.49 -0.04 -2.68
C SER A 115 -0.77 1.32 -3.29
N ILE A 116 -2.00 1.80 -3.09
CA ILE A 116 -2.36 3.20 -3.31
C ILE A 116 -2.13 3.92 -1.99
N ILE A 117 -1.30 4.96 -1.99
CA ILE A 117 -1.13 5.90 -0.87
C ILE A 117 -1.90 7.17 -1.21
N ALA A 118 -2.88 7.52 -0.38
CA ALA A 118 -3.73 8.67 -0.64
C ALA A 118 -4.07 9.42 0.64
N GLY A 119 -4.28 10.72 0.53
CA GLY A 119 -4.67 11.55 1.64
C GLY A 119 -4.97 12.98 1.24
N VAL A 120 -5.32 13.79 2.24
CA VAL A 120 -5.54 15.23 2.08
C VAL A 120 -4.62 15.94 3.06
N ASP A 121 -3.70 16.75 2.57
CA ASP A 121 -2.82 17.58 3.41
C ASP A 121 -2.97 19.06 3.03
N ASP A 122 -2.06 19.91 3.51
CA ASP A 122 -2.07 21.36 3.25
C ASP A 122 -1.99 21.72 1.75
N TYR A 123 -1.60 20.77 0.89
CA TYR A 123 -1.55 20.93 -0.57
C TYR A 123 -2.80 20.42 -1.28
N GLY A 124 -3.78 19.90 -0.53
CA GLY A 124 -5.04 19.35 -1.04
C GLY A 124 -5.04 17.82 -1.23
N PRO A 125 -6.08 17.28 -1.88
CA PRO A 125 -6.21 15.86 -2.15
C PRO A 125 -5.13 15.36 -3.12
N SER A 126 -4.37 14.34 -2.75
CA SER A 126 -3.43 13.67 -3.65
C SER A 126 -3.36 12.15 -3.44
N MET A 127 -3.01 11.43 -4.50
CA MET A 127 -2.98 9.97 -4.55
C MET A 127 -1.83 9.48 -5.42
N TYR A 128 -1.18 8.41 -4.97
CA TYR A 128 -0.02 7.80 -5.61
C TYR A 128 -0.16 6.27 -5.62
N SER A 129 0.21 5.63 -6.73
CA SER A 129 0.25 4.18 -6.83
C SER A 129 1.70 3.72 -6.69
N ILE A 130 1.95 2.78 -5.78
CA ILE A 130 3.30 2.25 -5.53
C ILE A 130 3.32 0.77 -5.92
N ASP A 131 4.21 0.42 -6.85
CA ASP A 131 4.43 -0.97 -7.24
C ASP A 131 5.51 -1.65 -6.37
N PHE A 132 5.61 -2.98 -6.48
CA PHE A 132 6.57 -3.77 -5.72
C PHE A 132 8.04 -3.54 -6.12
N PHE A 133 8.33 -2.79 -7.19
CA PHE A 133 9.67 -2.32 -7.52
C PHE A 133 10.02 -0.98 -6.85
N GLY A 134 9.04 -0.33 -6.23
CA GLY A 134 9.15 0.98 -5.62
C GLY A 134 8.93 2.13 -6.61
N THR A 135 8.33 1.90 -7.77
CA THR A 135 7.93 2.98 -8.69
C THR A 135 6.73 3.74 -8.12
N VAL A 136 6.66 5.06 -8.35
CA VAL A 136 5.56 5.95 -7.98
C VAL A 136 4.95 6.59 -9.21
#